data_AF-X1TSG6-F1
#
_entry.id   AF-X1TSG6-F1
#
_cell.length_a   1.000
_cell.length_b   1.000
_cell.length_c   1.000
_cell.angle_alpha   90.00
_cell.angle_beta   90.00
_cell.angle_gamma   90.00
#
_symmetry.space_group_name_H-M   'P 1'
#
loop_
_entity.id
_entity.type
_entity.pdbx_description
1 polymer ?
#
loop_
_entity_poly.entity_id
_entity_poly.type
_entity_poly.pdbx_seq_one_letter_code
_entity_poly.pdbx_strand_id
1 'polypeptide(L)' 'MKVGLFICDCGKNISGVIDNGKLIEHFSQYPDVHVIGDQYLCAELGLNKIIEEIKENKIEQSN' A
#
# COMPACT_ATOMS: atom_id res chain seq x y z
N MET A 1 4.85 16.61 1.76
CA MET A 1 4.17 15.70 0.84
C MET A 1 4.36 14.28 1.32
N LYS A 2 3.42 13.77 2.13
CA LYS A 2 3.43 12.36 2.57
C LYS A 2 2.63 11.51 1.59
N VAL A 3 3.30 10.58 0.91
CA VAL A 3 2.70 9.73 -0.14
C VAL A 3 2.35 8.36 0.44
N GLY A 4 1.16 7.85 0.11
CA GLY A 4 0.75 6.48 0.42
C GLY A 4 0.92 5.56 -0.78
N LEU A 5 1.76 4.53 -0.66
CA LEU A 5 1.94 3.48 -1.65
C LEU A 5 1.31 2.18 -1.17
N PHE A 6 0.17 1.82 -1.77
CA PHE A 6 -0.61 0.64 -1.41
C PHE A 6 -0.43 -0.44 -2.47
N ILE A 7 0.26 -1.54 -2.12
CA ILE A 7 0.66 -2.60 -3.06
C ILE A 7 -0.30 -3.79 -2.93
N CYS A 8 -0.97 -4.14 -4.03
CA CYS A 8 -1.94 -5.23 -4.08
C CYS A 8 -1.31 -6.51 -4.63
N ASP A 9 -1.54 -7.66 -3.97
CA ASP A 9 -1.13 -8.96 -4.51
C ASP A 9 -2.10 -9.49 -5.58
N CYS A 10 -3.35 -9.04 -5.54
CA CYS A 10 -4.47 -9.55 -6.36
C CYS A 10 -4.50 -11.08 -6.36
N GLY A 11 -4.44 -11.67 -5.15
CA GLY A 11 -4.21 -13.10 -4.96
C GLY A 11 -2.85 -13.51 -5.53
N LYS A 12 -2.86 -14.29 -6.63
CA LYS A 12 -1.65 -14.70 -7.35
C LYS A 12 -1.45 -14.02 -8.70
N ASN A 13 -2.36 -13.14 -9.11
CA ASN A 13 -2.25 -12.46 -10.40
C ASN A 13 -1.05 -11.51 -10.44
N ILE A 14 -0.77 -10.79 -9.34
CA ILE A 14 0.41 -9.91 -9.23
C ILE A 14 1.50 -10.64 -8.44
N SER A 15 1.21 -11.09 -7.21
CA SER A 15 2.22 -11.72 -6.35
C SER A 15 2.76 -13.07 -6.85
N GLY A 16 2.13 -13.67 -7.85
CA GLY A 16 2.64 -14.88 -8.52
C GLY A 16 3.76 -14.59 -9.52
N VAL A 17 3.93 -13.33 -9.93
CA VAL A 17 4.91 -12.90 -10.95
C VAL A 17 5.87 -11.84 -10.40
N ILE A 18 5.37 -10.95 -9.54
CA ILE A 18 6.10 -9.84 -8.96
C ILE A 18 6.34 -10.10 -7.47
N ASP A 19 7.57 -9.88 -7.02
CA ASP A 19 7.93 -9.89 -5.61
C ASP A 19 7.55 -8.56 -4.96
N ASN A 20 6.31 -8.48 -4.47
CA ASN A 20 5.80 -7.31 -3.78
C ASN A 20 6.55 -7.04 -2.46
N GLY A 21 7.18 -8.05 -1.85
CA GLY A 21 8.01 -7.88 -0.65
C GLY A 21 9.23 -7.02 -0.93
N LYS A 22 9.91 -7.24 -2.05
CA LYS A 22 11.03 -6.39 -2.49
C LYS A 22 10.60 -4.97 -2.82
N LEU A 23 9.40 -4.78 -3.38
CA LEU A 23 8.85 -3.44 -3.60
C LEU A 23 8.65 -2.71 -2.27
N ILE A 24 8.06 -3.38 -1.28
CA ILE A 24 7.89 -2.80 0.06
C ILE A 24 9.25 -2.43 0.64
N GLU A 25 10.22 -3.35 0.67
CA GLU A 25 11.56 -3.11 1.20
C GLU A 25 12.24 -1.90 0.54
N HIS A 26 12.17 -1.81 -0.79
CA HIS A 26 12.76 -0.72 -1.55
C HIS A 26 12.10 0.64 -1.21
N PHE A 27 10.76 0.69 -1.21
CA PHE A 27 10.05 1.95 -1.01
C PHE A 27 10.00 2.39 0.47
N SER A 28 10.13 1.46 1.42
CA SER A 28 10.25 1.79 2.85
C SER A 28 11.53 2.57 3.20
N GLN A 29 12.51 2.64 2.29
CA GLN A 29 13.72 3.46 2.49
C GLN A 29 13.46 4.96 2.30
N TYR A 30 12.36 5.36 1.66
CA TYR A 30 12.06 6.77 1.41
C TYR A 30 11.22 7.34 2.57
N PRO A 31 11.72 8.33 3.31
CA PRO A 31 11.10 8.79 4.55
C PRO A 31 9.70 9.41 4.37
N ASP A 32 9.40 9.92 3.17
CA ASP A 32 8.12 10.55 2.84
C ASP A 32 7.09 9.56 2.26
N VAL A 33 7.45 8.28 2.10
CA VAL A 33 6.58 7.26 1.52
C VAL A 33 6.14 6.27 2.60
N HIS A 34 4.84 6.22 2.85
CA HIS A 34 4.22 5.18 3.66
C HIS A 34 3.82 4.01 2.76
N VAL A 35 4.33 2.81 3.03
CA VAL A 35 4.14 1.65 2.15
C VAL A 35 3.46 0.53 2.91
N ILE A 36 2.40 -0.04 2.33
CA ILE A 36 1.79 -1.28 2.82
C ILE A 36 1.47 -2.25 1.69
N GLY A 37 1.47 -3.54 2.01
CA GLY A 37 1.01 -4.62 1.13
C GLY A 37 -0.25 -5.29 1.66
N ASP A 38 -1.13 -5.74 0.76
CA ASP A 38 -2.24 -6.63 1.09
C ASP A 38 -2.73 -7.46 -0.11
N GLN A 39 -3.47 -8.53 0.17
CA GLN A 39 -3.96 -9.49 -0.82
C GLN A 39 -4.96 -8.87 -1.81
N TYR A 40 -5.95 -8.12 -1.30
CA TYR A 40 -7.06 -7.58 -2.09
C TYR A 40 -7.45 -6.18 -1.62
N LEU A 41 -6.66 -5.18 -2.01
CA LEU A 41 -6.87 -3.79 -1.59
C LEU A 41 -8.19 -3.17 -2.08
N CYS A 42 -8.79 -3.70 -3.14
CA CYS A 42 -10.09 -3.23 -3.63
C CYS A 42 -11.30 -3.86 -2.92
N ALA A 43 -11.11 -4.91 -2.12
CA ALA A 43 -12.19 -5.50 -1.34
C ALA A 43 -12.53 -4.60 -0.14
N GLU A 44 -13.71 -4.78 0.46
CA GLU A 44 -14.18 -3.96 1.59
C GLU A 44 -13.14 -3.86 2.73
N LEU A 45 -12.56 -4.99 3.12
CA LEU A 45 -11.48 -5.02 4.13
C LEU A 45 -10.24 -4.23 3.70
N GLY A 46 -9.87 -4.33 2.42
CA GLY A 46 -8.73 -3.60 1.85
C GLY A 46 -8.98 -2.09 1.77
N LEU A 47 -10.19 -1.69 1.39
CA LEU A 47 -10.60 -0.28 1.35
C LEU A 47 -10.64 0.32 2.76
N ASN A 48 -11.19 -0.40 3.74
CA ASN A 48 -11.18 0.03 5.14
C ASN A 48 -9.76 0.21 5.67
N LYS A 49 -8.87 -0.75 5.37
CA LYS A 49 -7.44 -0.64 5.69
C LYS A 49 -6.80 0.59 5.06
N ILE A 50 -7.02 0.87 3.77
CA ILE A 50 -6.48 2.08 3.12
C ILE A 50 -6.97 3.35 3.84
N ILE A 51 -8.26 3.42 4.19
CA ILE A 51 -8.83 4.58 4.89
C ILE A 51 -8.18 4.76 6.28
N GLU A 52 -7.99 3.66 7.01
CA GLU A 52 -7.32 3.66 8.32
C GLU A 52 -5.87 4.13 8.19
N GLU A 53 -5.10 3.54 7.26
CA GLU A 53 -3.70 3.90 7.00
C GLU A 53 -3.53 5.38 6.64
N ILE A 54 -4.44 5.92 5.80
CA ILE A 54 -4.43 7.34 5.44
C ILE A 54 -4.66 8.21 6.68
N LYS A 55 -5.63 7.87 7.54
CA LYS A 55 -5.96 8.64 8.75
C LYS A 55 -4.83 8.58 9.78
N GLU A 56 -4.35 7.38 10.11
CA GLU A 56 -3.35 7.16 11.16
C GLU A 56 -1.99 7.74 10.76
N ASN A 57 -1.62 7.59 9.48
CA ASN A 57 -0.33 8.06 9.00
C ASN A 57 -0.36 9.49 8.46
N LYS A 58 -1.52 10.17 8.43
CA LYS A 58 -1.65 11.54 7.92
C LYS A 58 -1.14 11.67 6.48
N ILE A 59 -1.52 10.70 5.64
CA ILE A 59 -1.17 10.67 4.21
C ILE A 59 -1.93 11.80 3.50
N GLU A 60 -1.25 12.52 2.61
CA GLU A 60 -1.87 13.62 1.87
C GLU A 60 -2.86 13.09 0.83
N GLN A 61 -4.03 13.73 0.76
CA GLN A 61 -5.08 13.45 -0.23
C GLN A 61 -5.21 14.67 -1.14
N SER A 62 -5.06 14.48 -2.44
CA SER A 62 -5.40 15.50 -3.43
C SER A 62 -6.92 15.56 -3.56
N ASN A 63 -7.51 16.67 -3.12
CA ASN A 63 -8.94 16.99 -3.31
C ASN A 63 -9.26 17.25 -4.79
#